data_AF-W9GQV7-F1
#
_entry.id   AF-W9GQV7-F1
#
_cell.length_a   1.000
_cell.length_b   1.000
_cell.length_c   1.000
_cell.angle_alpha   90.00
_cell.angle_beta   90.00
_cell.angle_gamma   90.00
#
_symmetry.space_group_name_H-M   'P 1'
#
loop_
_entity.id
_entity.type
_entity.pdbx_description
1 polymer ?
#
loop_
_entity_poly.entity_id
_entity_poly.type
_entity_poly.pdbx_seq_one_letter_code
_entity_poly.pdbx_strand_id
1 'polypeptide(L)'
;MQFRQGDVLLELVENVPPGARRIAAPSGRLLVASGKDGTHAHVLDAGTGIAAWRLAEGAGGPDYLVVGGKGARLCHEEHAPLALPGGCYRVIRQHEYDPVTAATILVRD
;
A
#
# COMPACT_ATOMS: atom_id res chain seq x y z
N MET A 1 -11.05 -5.30 8.06
CA MET A 1 -11.35 -3.86 7.81
C MET A 1 -10.60 -3.42 6.58
N GLN A 2 -11.16 -2.52 5.77
CA GLN A 2 -10.55 -2.10 4.50
C GLN A 2 -10.42 -0.57 4.45
N PHE A 3 -9.34 -0.09 3.86
CA PHE A 3 -9.02 1.32 3.70
C PHE A 3 -8.58 1.57 2.27
N ARG A 4 -9.30 2.43 1.55
CA ARG A 4 -9.06 2.69 0.13
C ARG A 4 -8.58 4.13 -0.06
N GLN A 5 -7.58 4.31 -0.91
CA GLN A 5 -7.14 5.60 -1.40
C GLN A 5 -6.69 5.41 -2.85
N GLY A 6 -7.44 5.95 -3.80
CA GLY A 6 -7.14 5.85 -5.23
C GLY A 6 -6.97 4.42 -5.73
N ASP A 7 -5.80 4.11 -6.27
CA ASP A 7 -5.41 2.80 -6.79
C ASP A 7 -4.96 1.79 -5.71
N VAL A 8 -4.86 2.22 -4.44
CA VAL A 8 -4.46 1.37 -3.31
C VAL A 8 -5.66 1.01 -2.43
N LEU A 9 -5.78 -0.29 -2.16
CA LEU A 9 -6.61 -0.84 -1.10
C LEU A 9 -5.73 -1.53 -0.05
N LEU A 10 -5.84 -1.10 1.20
CA LEU A 10 -5.23 -1.74 2.35
C LEU A 10 -6.29 -2.56 3.09
N GLU A 11 -6.05 -3.86 3.20
CA GLU A 11 -6.92 -4.77 3.93
C GLU A 11 -6.23 -5.23 5.21
N LEU A 12 -6.86 -4.98 6.37
CA LEU A 12 -6.40 -5.48 7.65
C LEU A 12 -6.51 -7.01 7.66
N VAL A 13 -5.37 -7.68 7.84
CA VAL A 13 -5.22 -9.14 7.92
C VAL A 13 -4.63 -9.51 9.29
N GLU A 14 -4.75 -10.78 9.67
CA GLU A 14 -4.23 -11.23 10.97
C GLU A 14 -2.70 -11.19 11.00
N ASN A 15 -2.05 -11.70 9.95
CA ASN A 15 -0.60 -11.90 9.90
C ASN A 15 -0.03 -11.70 8.50
N VAL A 16 1.26 -11.36 8.44
CA VAL A 16 2.05 -11.47 7.20
C VAL A 16 2.22 -12.97 6.89
N PRO A 17 1.95 -13.43 5.65
CA PRO A 17 2.03 -14.84 5.32
C PRO A 17 3.46 -15.38 5.39
N PRO A 18 3.63 -16.69 5.71
CA PRO A 18 4.94 -17.33 5.63
C PRO A 18 5.49 -17.25 4.20
N GLY A 19 6.81 -17.09 4.09
CA GLY A 19 7.50 -16.93 2.79
C GLY A 19 7.60 -15.48 2.30
N ALA A 20 6.89 -14.52 2.92
CA ALA A 20 7.09 -13.11 2.61
C ALA A 20 8.46 -12.63 3.13
N ARG A 21 9.25 -11.98 2.28
CA ARG A 21 10.56 -11.43 2.61
C ARG A 21 10.42 -10.01 3.11
N ARG A 22 11.05 -9.70 4.25
CA ARG A 22 11.12 -8.33 4.77
C ARG A 22 11.93 -7.45 3.82
N ILE A 23 11.42 -6.28 3.48
CA ILE A 23 12.11 -5.27 2.68
C ILE A 23 12.50 -4.07 3.54
N ALA A 24 13.46 -3.28 3.06
CA ALA A 24 13.85 -2.04 3.72
C ALA A 24 12.66 -1.08 3.76
N ALA A 25 12.32 -0.61 4.95
CA ALA A 25 11.39 0.49 5.15
C ALA A 25 12.20 1.66 5.72
N PRO A 26 12.34 2.78 4.97
CA PRO A 26 13.00 3.97 5.49
C PRO A 26 12.31 4.43 6.78
N SER A 27 13.05 5.08 7.67
CA SER A 27 12.49 5.57 8.92
C SER A 27 11.36 6.55 8.66
N GLY A 28 10.17 6.22 9.18
CA GLY A 28 9.02 7.10 9.21
C GLY A 28 8.21 7.21 7.93
N ARG A 29 8.81 7.05 6.75
CA ARG A 29 8.11 7.14 5.45
C ARG A 29 8.39 5.94 4.55
N LEU A 30 7.34 5.33 4.01
CA LEU A 30 7.43 4.19 3.11
C LEU A 30 6.53 4.39 1.88
N LEU A 31 7.10 4.23 0.69
CA LEU A 31 6.34 4.15 -0.55
C LEU A 31 5.55 2.82 -0.59
N VAL A 32 4.22 2.91 -0.68
CA VAL A 32 3.31 1.76 -0.76
C VAL A 32 3.02 1.40 -2.21
N ALA A 33 2.71 2.41 -3.03
CA ALA A 33 2.53 2.29 -4.46
C ALA A 33 2.87 3.62 -5.13
N SER A 34 3.29 3.53 -6.39
CA SER A 34 3.34 4.66 -7.32
C SER A 34 2.29 4.44 -8.38
N GLY A 35 1.71 5.52 -8.88
CA GLY A 35 0.81 5.49 -10.01
C GLY A 35 1.41 4.85 -11.25
N LYS A 36 0.54 4.50 -12.21
CA LYS A 36 0.92 3.88 -13.49
C LYS A 36 2.09 4.58 -14.19
N ASP A 37 2.10 5.91 -14.16
CA ASP A 37 3.12 6.74 -14.82
C ASP A 37 4.16 7.31 -13.82
N GLY A 38 4.10 6.89 -12.56
CA GLY A 38 4.94 7.42 -11.48
C GLY A 38 4.66 8.88 -11.10
N THR A 39 3.57 9.46 -11.62
CA THR A 39 3.18 10.86 -11.40
C THR A 39 2.67 11.15 -10.00
N HIS A 40 2.23 10.11 -9.29
CA HIS A 40 1.72 10.21 -7.94
C HIS A 40 2.16 9.01 -7.08
N ALA A 41 2.08 9.16 -5.76
CA ALA A 41 2.62 8.20 -4.81
C ALA A 41 1.77 8.08 -3.55
N HIS A 42 1.45 6.83 -3.19
CA HIS A 42 0.89 6.49 -1.90
C HIS A 42 2.02 6.25 -0.91
N VAL A 43 2.10 7.13 0.11
CA VAL A 43 3.17 7.08 1.10
C VAL A 43 2.59 6.88 2.49
N LEU A 44 3.06 5.83 3.15
CA LEU A 44 2.77 5.59 4.55
C LEU A 44 3.71 6.44 5.43
N ASP A 45 3.14 7.28 6.29
CA ASP A 45 3.84 8.12 7.26
C ASP A 45 3.49 7.72 8.69
N ALA A 46 4.45 7.24 9.47
CA ALA A 46 4.23 6.81 10.86
C ALA A 46 5.32 7.25 11.86
N GLY A 47 6.32 8.03 11.45
CA GLY A 47 7.48 8.37 12.29
C GLY A 47 8.38 7.18 12.64
N THR A 48 7.88 6.17 13.35
CA THR A 48 8.56 4.89 13.64
C THR A 48 7.57 3.71 13.64
N GLY A 49 8.07 2.47 13.55
CA GLY A 49 7.24 1.27 13.69
C GLY A 49 6.52 0.82 12.43
N ILE A 50 7.05 1.16 11.24
CA ILE A 50 6.64 0.56 9.97
C ILE A 50 7.57 -0.60 9.65
N ALA A 51 6.99 -1.72 9.22
CA ALA A 51 7.73 -2.78 8.55
C ALA A 51 6.98 -3.20 7.28
N ALA A 52 7.73 -3.71 6.31
CA ALA A 52 7.24 -3.98 4.97
C ALA A 52 7.76 -5.34 4.47
N TRP A 53 6.93 -6.05 3.72
CA TRP A 53 7.26 -7.36 3.17
C TRP A 53 6.78 -7.51 1.72
N ARG A 54 7.39 -8.46 1.03
CA ARG A 54 7.12 -8.80 -0.37
C ARG A 54 7.06 -10.31 -0.56
N LEU A 55 6.13 -10.78 -1.38
CA LEU A 55 5.98 -12.20 -1.75
C LEU A 55 6.83 -12.58 -2.97
N ALA A 56 6.98 -11.68 -3.94
CA ALA A 56 7.77 -11.90 -5.15
C ALA A 56 8.49 -10.62 -5.60
N GLU A 57 9.72 -10.74 -6.10
CA GLU A 57 10.44 -9.59 -6.69
C GLU A 57 9.69 -9.05 -7.92
N GLY A 58 9.59 -7.72 -8.05
CA GLY A 58 9.08 -7.07 -9.27
C GLY A 58 7.81 -6.22 -9.15
N ALA A 59 7.12 -6.19 -8.01
CA ALA A 59 6.03 -5.23 -7.78
C ALA A 59 6.59 -3.95 -7.14
N GLY A 60 6.29 -2.77 -7.68
CA GLY A 60 6.83 -1.45 -7.30
C GLY A 60 6.51 -0.94 -5.88
N GLY A 61 6.36 -1.83 -4.90
CA GLY A 61 6.14 -1.53 -3.49
C GLY A 61 6.08 -2.82 -2.64
N PRO A 62 5.66 -2.72 -1.37
CA PRO A 62 5.35 -3.87 -0.53
C PRO A 62 4.04 -4.57 -0.95
N ASP A 63 3.93 -5.84 -0.58
CA ASP A 63 2.67 -6.62 -0.62
C ASP A 63 2.01 -6.65 0.76
N TYR A 64 2.80 -6.50 1.82
CA TYR A 64 2.31 -6.43 3.20
C TYR A 64 3.00 -5.34 4.00
N LEU A 65 2.25 -4.74 4.92
CA LEU A 65 2.69 -3.70 5.84
C LEU A 65 2.36 -4.12 7.27
N VAL A 66 3.21 -3.76 8.21
CA VAL A 66 2.88 -3.79 9.65
C VAL A 66 3.05 -2.38 10.19
N VAL A 67 1.99 -1.90 10.80
CA VAL A 67 1.89 -0.57 11.43
C VAL A 67 1.88 -0.75 12.94
N GLY A 68 2.79 -0.08 13.63
CA GLY A 68 2.87 -0.09 15.10
C GLY A 68 1.65 0.56 15.78
N GLY A 69 1.53 0.36 17.09
CA GLY A 69 0.35 0.76 17.87
C GLY A 69 0.00 2.25 17.88
N LYS A 70 0.92 3.14 17.47
CA LYS A 70 0.64 4.58 17.28
C LYS A 70 -0.14 4.89 16.01
N GLY A 71 -0.35 3.89 15.15
CA GLY A 71 -0.96 4.06 13.84
C GLY A 71 -0.03 4.72 12.82
N ALA A 72 -0.57 4.96 11.65
CA ALA A 72 0.09 5.63 10.53
C ALA A 72 -0.94 6.46 9.74
N ARG A 73 -0.45 7.26 8.79
CA ARG A 73 -1.27 7.91 7.78
C ARG A 73 -0.85 7.46 6.40
N LEU A 74 -1.81 7.06 5.56
CA LEU A 74 -1.59 6.89 4.14
C LEU A 74 -1.86 8.22 3.44
N CYS A 75 -0.81 8.80 2.90
CA CYS A 75 -0.84 10.10 2.24
C CYS A 75 -0.78 9.92 0.73
N HIS A 76 -1.56 10.73 0.04
CA HIS A 76 -1.58 10.86 -1.41
C HIS A 76 -1.70 12.35 -1.77
N GLU A 77 -1.23 12.75 -2.95
CA GLU A 77 -1.23 14.16 -3.36
C GLU A 77 -2.65 14.69 -3.61
N GLU A 78 -3.52 13.84 -4.16
CA GLU A 78 -4.88 14.23 -4.57
C GLU A 78 -5.95 13.91 -3.51
N HIS A 79 -5.59 13.17 -2.45
CA HIS A 79 -6.55 12.70 -1.45
C HIS A 79 -6.21 13.14 -0.04
N ALA A 80 -7.25 13.31 0.77
CA ALA A 80 -7.09 13.50 2.20
C ALA A 80 -6.31 12.31 2.81
N PRO A 81 -5.35 12.58 3.72
CA PRO A 81 -4.63 11.52 4.41
C PRO A 81 -5.58 10.57 5.13
N LEU A 82 -5.37 9.27 4.95
CA LEU A 82 -6.18 8.23 5.55
C LEU A 82 -5.49 7.73 6.83
N ALA A 83 -6.20 7.79 7.96
CA ALA A 83 -5.69 7.30 9.23
C ALA A 83 -5.77 5.77 9.29
N LEU A 84 -4.64 5.13 9.62
CA LEU A 84 -4.51 3.68 9.74
C LEU A 84 -4.21 3.32 11.21
N PRO A 85 -5.06 2.49 11.86
CA PRO A 85 -4.73 1.94 13.16
C PRO A 85 -3.54 0.96 13.06
N GLY A 86 -2.96 0.63 14.22
CA GLY A 86 -1.92 -0.42 14.28
C GLY A 86 -2.47 -1.77 13.82
N GLY A 87 -1.66 -2.54 13.08
CA GLY A 87 -2.07 -3.83 12.53
C GLY A 87 -1.25 -4.30 11.33
N CYS A 88 -1.59 -5.48 10.83
CA CYS A 88 -1.01 -6.07 9.62
C CYS A 88 -1.93 -5.81 8.43
N TYR A 89 -1.39 -5.31 7.33
CA TYR A 89 -2.17 -4.96 6.14
C TYR A 89 -1.65 -5.69 4.91
N ARG A 90 -2.58 -6.26 4.12
CA ARG A 90 -2.32 -6.66 2.73
C ARG A 90 -2.50 -5.44 1.83
N VAL A 91 -1.52 -5.18 0.98
CA VAL A 91 -1.55 -4.12 -0.02
C VAL A 91 -2.11 -4.70 -1.31
N ILE A 92 -3.23 -4.15 -1.77
CA ILE A 92 -3.92 -4.57 -2.99
C ILE A 92 -3.90 -3.39 -3.95
N ARG A 93 -3.28 -3.58 -5.12
CA ARG A 93 -3.36 -2.63 -6.23
C ARG A 93 -4.64 -2.88 -7.00
N GLN A 94 -5.47 -1.85 -7.11
CA GLN A 94 -6.76 -1.96 -7.74
C GLN A 94 -6.63 -1.80 -9.24
N HIS A 95 -7.33 -2.65 -9.97
CA HIS A 95 -7.42 -2.57 -11.41
C HIS A 95 -8.89 -2.42 -11.83
N GLU A 96 -9.11 -1.63 -12.87
CA GLU A 96 -10.35 -1.52 -13.60
C GLU A 96 -10.25 -2.36 -14.88
N TYR A 97 -11.36 -2.98 -15.27
CA TYR A 97 -11.47 -3.67 -16.54
C TYR A 97 -12.13 -2.75 -17.56
N ASP A 98 -11.42 -2.45 -18.65
CA ASP A 98 -11.97 -1.73 -19.79
C ASP A 98 -12.63 -2.73 -20.75
N PRO A 99 -13.97 -2.75 -20.87
CA PRO A 99 -14.67 -3.69 -21.73
C PRO A 99 -14.51 -3.38 -23.22
N VAL A 100 -14.11 -2.16 -23.58
CA VAL A 100 -13.94 -1.75 -24.99
C VAL A 100 -12.64 -2.31 -25.56
N THR A 101 -11.57 -2.22 -24.78
CA THR A 101 -10.23 -2.72 -25.18
C THR A 101 -9.93 -4.12 -24.67
N ALA A 102 -10.80 -4.69 -23.81
CA ALA A 102 -10.58 -5.91 -23.06
C ALA A 102 -9.29 -5.88 -22.21
N ALA A 103 -8.84 -4.68 -21.83
CA ALA A 103 -7.63 -4.48 -21.05
C ALA A 103 -7.95 -4.37 -19.56
N THR A 104 -7.03 -4.84 -18.72
CA THR A 104 -7.01 -4.54 -17.29
C THR A 104 -6.06 -3.37 -17.07
N ILE A 105 -6.57 -2.26 -16.55
CA ILE A 105 -5.82 -1.03 -16.30
C ILE A 105 -5.80 -0.74 -14.80
N LEU A 106 -4.75 -0.10 -14.31
CA LEU A 106 -4.71 0.37 -12.92
C LEU A 106 -5.87 1.36 -12.71
N VAL A 107 -6.59 1.22 -11.59
CA VAL A 107 -7.61 2.21 -11.20
C VAL A 107 -6.93 3.58 -11.11
N ARG A 108 -7.63 4.63 -11.55
CA ARG A 108 -7.15 6.00 -11.37
C ARG A 108 -7.53 6.50 -9.98
N ASP A 109 -6.72 7.40 -9.45
CA ASP A 109 -6.94 8.05 -8.16
C ASP A 109 -8.23 8.88 -8.11
#